data_AF-A0ABD4HMN9-F1
#
_entry.id   AF-A0ABD4HMN9-F1
#
_cell.length_a   1.000
_cell.length_b   1.000
_cell.length_c   1.000
_cell.angle_alpha   90.00
_cell.angle_beta   90.00
_cell.angle_gamma   90.00
#
_symmetry.space_group_name_H-M   'P 1'
#
loop_
_entity.id
_entity.type
_entity.pdbx_description
1 polymer ?
#
loop_
_entity_poly.entity_id
_entity_poly.type
_entity_poly.pdbx_seq_one_letter_code
_entity_poly.pdbx_strand_id
1 'polypeptide(L)'
;GWEIYEKGIHDLCMDIKENYGNIESFISENGMGVADEERFMDESGQVIDNYRIEYIQDHLAYLWKAINDGCNIKGYHLWTFIDCWSWINAYKNRYGLISLDLPTQKRTIKKSGEFYKQLSNQNGFEYDIDRLV
;
A
#
# COMPACT_ATOMS: atom_id res chain seq x y z
N GLY A 1 -4.22 13.61 9.74
CA GLY A 1 -3.99 12.72 8.59
C GLY A 1 -5.28 11.99 8.27
N TRP A 2 -5.22 10.94 7.46
CA TRP A 2 -6.32 9.98 7.35
C TRP A 2 -6.20 8.95 8.47
N GLU A 3 -7.33 8.49 8.98
CA GLU A 3 -7.37 7.31 9.83
C GLU A 3 -6.89 6.09 9.03
N ILE A 4 -6.14 5.20 9.67
CA ILE A 4 -5.75 3.91 9.10
C ILE A 4 -6.73 2.88 9.68
N TYR A 5 -7.54 2.30 8.80
CA TYR A 5 -8.54 1.30 9.15
C TYR A 5 -8.56 0.21 8.06
N GLU A 6 -7.61 -0.71 8.16
CA GLU A 6 -7.38 -1.79 7.19
C GLU A 6 -8.59 -2.71 7.02
N LYS A 7 -9.40 -2.92 8.06
CA LYS A 7 -10.65 -3.70 7.99
C LYS A 7 -11.67 -3.11 7.02
N GLY A 8 -11.58 -1.82 6.72
CA GLY A 8 -12.44 -1.16 5.75
C GLY A 8 -12.36 -1.77 4.34
N ILE A 9 -11.21 -2.34 3.93
CA ILE A 9 -11.11 -3.01 2.62
C ILE A 9 -11.92 -4.29 2.58
N HIS A 10 -11.95 -5.03 3.69
CA HIS A 10 -12.77 -6.24 3.83
C HIS A 10 -14.25 -5.88 3.82
N ASP A 11 -14.65 -4.92 4.66
CA ASP A 11 -16.04 -4.48 4.77
C ASP A 11 -16.59 -4.01 3.40
N LEU A 12 -15.79 -3.27 2.62
CA LEU A 12 -16.15 -2.84 1.26
C LEU A 12 -16.27 -4.02 0.28
N CYS A 13 -15.35 -4.97 0.31
CA CYS A 13 -15.41 -6.15 -0.55
C CYS A 13 -16.65 -7.01 -0.25
N MET A 14 -17.04 -7.13 1.02
CA MET A 14 -18.24 -7.85 1.42
C MET A 14 -19.51 -7.11 1.00
N ASP A 15 -19.54 -5.78 1.11
CA ASP A 15 -20.67 -4.98 0.62
C ASP A 15 -20.87 -5.15 -0.90
N ILE A 16 -19.80 -5.09 -1.70
CA ILE A 16 -19.85 -5.35 -3.15
C ILE A 16 -20.38 -6.76 -3.45
N LYS A 17 -19.95 -7.75 -2.67
CA LYS A 17 -20.40 -9.13 -2.81
C LYS A 17 -21.89 -9.28 -2.51
N GLU A 18 -22.34 -8.75 -1.38
CA GLU A 18 -23.69 -8.96 -0.85
C GLU A 18 -24.74 -8.10 -1.55
N ASN A 19 -24.38 -6.87 -1.91
CA ASN A 19 -25.34 -5.86 -2.38
C ASN A 19 -25.18 -5.49 -3.87
N TYR A 20 -24.08 -5.88 -4.52
CA TYR A 20 -23.79 -5.48 -5.92
C TYR A 20 -23.42 -6.66 -6.85
N GLY A 21 -23.79 -7.89 -6.47
CA GLY A 21 -23.68 -9.06 -7.33
C GLY A 21 -22.28 -9.65 -7.48
N ASN A 22 -21.35 -9.28 -6.58
CA ASN A 22 -19.99 -9.84 -6.53
C ASN A 22 -19.24 -9.77 -7.88
N ILE A 23 -19.35 -8.63 -8.55
CA ILE A 23 -18.69 -8.41 -9.84
C ILE A 23 -17.18 -8.62 -9.74
N GLU A 24 -16.60 -9.15 -10.81
CA GLU A 24 -15.14 -9.26 -10.91
C GLU A 24 -14.52 -7.86 -10.80
N SER A 25 -13.59 -7.69 -9.85
CA SER A 25 -13.07 -6.38 -9.48
C SER A 25 -11.58 -6.40 -9.16
N PHE A 26 -10.97 -5.22 -9.16
CA PHE A 26 -9.59 -4.99 -8.76
C PHE A 26 -9.55 -3.86 -7.72
N ILE A 27 -8.64 -3.96 -6.75
CA ILE A 27 -8.25 -2.79 -5.98
C ILE A 27 -7.35 -1.95 -6.89
N SER A 28 -7.90 -0.89 -7.48
CA SER A 28 -7.18 -0.05 -8.45
C SER A 28 -6.16 0.86 -7.78
N GLU A 29 -6.41 1.26 -6.54
CA GLU A 29 -5.49 2.07 -5.73
C GLU A 29 -5.66 1.73 -4.24
N ASN A 30 -4.54 1.50 -3.57
CA ASN A 30 -4.43 1.54 -2.12
C ASN A 30 -3.02 1.99 -1.74
N GLY A 31 -2.87 2.83 -0.73
CA GLY A 31 -1.56 3.33 -0.33
C GLY A 31 -1.67 4.49 0.65
N MET A 32 -0.52 4.97 1.12
CA MET A 32 -0.45 6.06 2.08
C MET A 32 0.63 7.09 1.75
N GLY A 33 0.29 8.36 1.99
CA GLY A 33 1.18 9.50 1.85
C GLY A 33 1.75 9.94 3.19
N VAL A 34 3.06 10.16 3.26
CA VAL A 34 3.74 10.63 4.47
C VAL A 34 4.48 11.93 4.20
N ALA A 35 4.25 12.93 5.05
CA ALA A 35 4.97 14.20 5.02
C ALA A 35 6.32 14.09 5.73
N ASP A 36 7.29 14.89 5.28
CA ASP A 36 8.65 14.98 5.82
C ASP A 36 9.35 13.60 5.88
N GLU A 37 9.18 12.81 4.81
CA GLU A 37 9.63 11.42 4.73
C GLU A 37 11.15 11.25 4.84
N GLU A 38 11.90 12.30 4.53
CA GLU A 38 13.37 12.32 4.63
C GLU A 38 13.88 12.09 6.05
N ARG A 39 13.04 12.28 7.08
CA ARG A 39 13.38 11.92 8.47
C ARG A 39 13.62 10.42 8.68
N PHE A 40 13.20 9.58 7.73
CA PHE A 40 13.39 8.13 7.76
C PHE A 40 14.52 7.67 6.81
N MET A 41 15.31 8.60 6.28
CA MET A 41 16.41 8.29 5.39
C MET A 41 17.62 7.78 6.18
N ASP A 42 18.24 6.70 5.71
CA ASP A 42 19.48 6.18 6.27
C ASP A 42 20.73 6.89 5.70
N GLU A 43 21.91 6.52 6.18
CA GLU A 43 23.19 7.09 5.74
C GLU A 43 23.51 6.83 4.26
N SER A 44 22.85 5.84 3.63
CA SER A 44 23.01 5.51 2.20
C SER A 44 22.11 6.35 1.29
N GLY A 45 21.17 7.11 1.86
CA GLY A 45 20.17 7.88 1.15
C GLY A 45 18.92 7.07 0.78
N GLN A 46 18.72 5.89 1.38
CA GLN A 46 17.50 5.08 1.22
C GLN A 46 16.48 5.48 2.29
N VAL A 47 15.22 5.63 1.89
CA VAL A 47 14.11 5.83 2.84
C VAL A 47 13.69 4.47 3.42
N ILE A 48 13.77 4.35 4.75
CA ILE A 48 13.41 3.15 5.52
C ILE A 48 11.97 3.29 6.02
N ASP A 49 11.01 3.07 5.12
CA ASP A 49 9.58 3.30 5.32
C ASP A 49 8.81 2.07 5.84
N ASN A 50 9.21 1.55 7.01
CA ASN A 50 8.56 0.39 7.63
C ASN A 50 7.05 0.59 7.87
N TYR A 51 6.61 1.82 8.17
CA TYR A 51 5.19 2.16 8.35
C TYR A 51 4.36 1.91 7.07
N ARG A 52 4.97 2.06 5.89
CA ARG A 52 4.30 1.79 4.61
C ARG A 52 4.24 0.29 4.37
N ILE A 53 5.26 -0.46 4.76
CA ILE A 53 5.25 -1.93 4.70
C ILE A 53 4.13 -2.48 5.58
N GLU A 54 4.05 -2.02 6.83
CA GLU A 54 2.99 -2.40 7.78
C GLU A 54 1.60 -2.09 7.22
N TYR A 55 1.39 -0.87 6.71
CA TYR A 55 0.14 -0.49 6.05
C TYR A 55 -0.23 -1.45 4.91
N ILE A 56 0.72 -1.77 4.02
CA ILE A 56 0.48 -2.67 2.88
C ILE A 56 0.14 -4.07 3.37
N GLN A 57 0.90 -4.60 4.33
CA GLN A 57 0.68 -5.93 4.89
C GLN A 57 -0.71 -6.04 5.53
N ASP A 58 -1.08 -5.07 6.35
CA ASP A 58 -2.36 -5.09 7.07
C ASP A 58 -3.55 -5.01 6.10
N HIS A 59 -3.51 -4.13 5.09
CA HIS A 59 -4.57 -4.05 4.08
C HIS A 59 -4.65 -5.31 3.21
N LEU A 60 -3.51 -5.89 2.83
CA LEU A 60 -3.51 -7.13 2.05
C LEU A 60 -3.98 -8.33 2.87
N ALA A 61 -3.73 -8.36 4.19
CA ALA A 61 -4.23 -9.41 5.07
C ALA A 61 -5.78 -9.37 5.16
N TYR A 62 -6.37 -8.18 5.29
CA TYR A 62 -7.83 -8.04 5.24
C TYR A 62 -8.41 -8.31 3.84
N LEU A 63 -7.70 -7.96 2.77
CA LEU A 63 -8.10 -8.34 1.41
C LEU A 63 -8.07 -9.86 1.20
N TRP A 64 -7.02 -10.53 1.69
CA TRP A 64 -6.90 -11.98 1.70
C TRP A 64 -8.06 -12.62 2.48
N LYS A 65 -8.41 -12.06 3.64
CA LYS A 65 -9.60 -12.49 4.40
C LYS A 65 -10.87 -12.33 3.57
N ALA A 66 -11.07 -11.21 2.88
CA ALA A 66 -12.26 -10.98 2.05
C ALA A 66 -12.35 -11.97 0.88
N ILE A 67 -11.22 -12.31 0.28
CA ILE A 67 -11.13 -13.32 -0.78
C ILE A 67 -11.54 -14.69 -0.22
N ASN A 68 -11.05 -15.07 0.96
CA ASN A 68 -11.48 -16.32 1.63
C ASN A 68 -12.95 -16.31 2.03
N ASP A 69 -13.50 -15.14 2.35
CA ASP A 69 -14.92 -14.95 2.64
C ASP A 69 -15.76 -14.86 1.33
N GLY A 70 -15.13 -14.97 0.16
CA GLY A 70 -15.78 -15.20 -1.14
C GLY A 70 -15.99 -13.96 -2.02
N CYS A 71 -15.29 -12.85 -1.75
CA CYS A 71 -15.31 -11.71 -2.67
C CYS A 71 -14.58 -12.03 -3.99
N ASN A 72 -14.98 -11.38 -5.09
CA ASN A 72 -14.46 -11.67 -6.44
C ASN A 72 -13.34 -10.69 -6.89
N ILE A 73 -12.38 -10.41 -6.01
CA ILE A 73 -11.22 -9.57 -6.33
C ILE A 73 -10.15 -10.38 -7.10
N LYS A 74 -9.59 -9.79 -8.16
CA LYS A 74 -8.59 -10.42 -9.03
C LYS A 74 -7.20 -9.80 -8.98
N GLY A 75 -7.05 -8.65 -8.33
CA GLY A 75 -5.75 -8.03 -8.20
C GLY A 75 -5.77 -6.78 -7.35
N TYR A 76 -4.56 -6.34 -7.04
CA TYR A 76 -4.28 -5.21 -6.16
C TYR A 76 -3.18 -4.36 -6.78
N HIS A 77 -3.42 -3.05 -6.86
CA HIS A 77 -2.47 -2.07 -7.34
C HIS A 77 -2.16 -1.08 -6.23
N LEU A 78 -0.88 -1.00 -5.88
CA LEU A 78 -0.41 -0.02 -4.92
C LEU A 78 -0.34 1.37 -5.55
N TRP A 79 -0.91 2.35 -4.87
CA TRP A 79 -0.66 3.76 -5.14
C TRP A 79 0.51 4.24 -4.25
N THR A 80 1.70 4.50 -4.79
CA THR A 80 2.04 4.53 -6.22
C THR A 80 3.47 4.05 -6.48
N PHE A 81 3.85 3.98 -7.75
CA PHE A 81 5.17 3.55 -8.19
C PHE A 81 6.29 4.49 -7.70
N ILE A 82 6.12 5.81 -7.87
CA ILE A 82 7.13 6.82 -7.59
C ILE A 82 6.50 8.02 -6.87
N ASP A 83 7.27 8.70 -6.03
CA ASP A 83 6.83 9.95 -5.43
C ASP A 83 6.33 10.92 -6.50
N CYS A 84 5.04 11.24 -6.42
CA CYS A 84 4.31 11.97 -7.43
C CYS A 84 3.85 13.33 -6.89
N TRP A 85 3.43 14.18 -7.82
CA TRP A 85 2.70 15.39 -7.46
C TRP A 85 1.27 14.99 -7.07
N SER A 86 0.87 15.31 -5.84
CA SER A 86 -0.47 15.07 -5.32
C SER A 86 -1.29 16.36 -5.35
N TRP A 87 -2.57 16.27 -5.71
CA TRP A 87 -3.41 17.44 -6.06
C TRP A 87 -3.34 18.61 -5.08
N ILE A 88 -3.56 18.36 -3.78
CA ILE A 88 -3.59 19.42 -2.76
C ILE A 88 -2.30 19.51 -1.93
N ASN A 89 -1.42 18.51 -1.99
CA ASN A 89 -0.18 18.49 -1.20
C ASN A 89 1.08 18.68 -2.04
N ALA A 90 0.95 18.80 -3.37
CA ALA A 90 2.08 18.78 -4.30
C ALA A 90 3.04 17.62 -3.95
N TYR A 91 4.31 17.93 -3.67
CA TYR A 91 5.33 16.96 -3.25
C TYR A 91 5.55 16.91 -1.72
N LYS A 92 4.70 17.56 -0.92
CA LYS A 92 4.80 17.54 0.54
C LYS A 92 4.63 16.12 1.08
N ASN A 93 3.65 15.38 0.56
CA ASN A 93 3.44 13.98 0.89
C ASN A 93 4.13 13.09 -0.13
N ARG A 94 4.83 12.07 0.36
CA ARG A 94 5.49 11.04 -0.43
C ARG A 94 4.67 9.76 -0.36
N TYR A 95 4.38 9.17 -1.52
CA TYR A 95 3.47 8.04 -1.68
C TYR A 95 4.14 6.83 -2.34
N GLY A 96 5.25 7.07 -3.06
CA GLY A 96 5.82 6.10 -3.96
C GLY A 96 6.62 5.01 -3.26
N LEU A 97 6.76 3.87 -3.92
CA LEU A 97 7.81 2.87 -3.63
C LEU A 97 9.21 3.36 -4.00
N ILE A 98 9.29 4.37 -4.86
CA ILE A 98 10.53 5.00 -5.30
C ILE A 98 10.52 6.46 -4.84
N SER A 99 11.57 6.86 -4.13
CA SER A 99 11.80 8.26 -3.80
C SER A 99 12.30 9.02 -5.03
N LEU A 100 11.83 10.26 -5.19
CA LEU A 100 12.24 11.16 -6.26
C LEU A 100 12.84 12.42 -5.66
N ASP A 101 14.16 12.60 -5.85
CA ASP A 101 14.82 13.86 -5.58
C ASP A 101 14.45 14.87 -6.67
N LEU A 102 13.75 15.95 -6.30
CA LEU A 102 13.22 16.91 -7.26
C LEU A 102 14.31 17.73 -7.97
N PRO A 103 15.36 18.22 -7.28
CA PRO A 103 16.42 18.98 -7.96
C PRO A 103 17.23 18.15 -8.96
N THR A 104 17.65 16.94 -8.59
CA THR A 104 18.57 16.12 -9.39
C THR A 104 17.86 15.08 -10.25
N GLN A 105 16.57 14.84 -10.01
CA GLN A 105 15.79 13.77 -10.63
C GLN A 105 16.34 12.37 -10.32
N LYS A 106 17.15 12.21 -9.27
CA LYS A 106 17.61 10.90 -8.81
C LYS A 106 16.43 10.09 -8.26
N ARG A 107 16.37 8.81 -8.63
CA ARG A 107 15.41 7.83 -8.10
C ARG A 107 16.13 6.86 -7.17
N THR A 108 15.58 6.64 -5.99
CA THR A 108 16.08 5.65 -5.04
C THR A 108 14.93 4.72 -4.63
N ILE A 109 15.15 3.41 -4.66
CA ILE A 109 14.15 2.43 -4.23
C ILE A 109 14.05 2.53 -2.70
N LYS A 110 12.83 2.73 -2.18
CA LYS A 110 12.55 2.71 -0.74
C LYS A 110 12.51 1.27 -0.24
N LYS A 111 12.63 1.06 1.07
CA LYS A 111 12.53 -0.29 1.65
C LYS A 111 11.20 -0.97 1.29
N SER A 112 10.10 -0.22 1.24
CA SER A 112 8.80 -0.73 0.76
C SER A 112 8.84 -1.20 -0.69
N GLY A 113 9.65 -0.61 -1.56
CA GLY A 113 9.82 -1.05 -2.95
C GLY A 113 10.52 -2.40 -3.05
N GLU A 114 11.50 -2.65 -2.19
CA GLU A 114 12.14 -3.96 -2.07
C GLU A 114 11.18 -5.01 -1.52
N PHE A 115 10.42 -4.65 -0.48
CA PHE A 115 9.36 -5.49 0.06
C PHE A 115 8.31 -5.84 -1.00
N TYR A 116 7.80 -4.85 -1.76
CA TYR A 116 6.77 -5.06 -2.77
C TYR A 116 7.25 -5.98 -3.91
N LYS A 117 8.54 -5.93 -4.24
CA LYS A 117 9.18 -6.88 -5.17
C LYS A 117 9.17 -8.31 -4.59
N GLN A 118 9.53 -8.48 -3.32
CA GLN A 118 9.52 -9.81 -2.68
C GLN A 118 8.10 -10.37 -2.60
N LEU A 119 7.14 -9.54 -2.16
CA LEU A 119 5.72 -9.83 -2.14
C LEU A 119 5.22 -10.35 -3.48
N SER A 120 5.52 -9.64 -4.57
CA SER A 120 5.11 -10.05 -5.92
C SER A 120 5.77 -11.35 -6.36
N ASN A 121 7.04 -11.57 -6.04
CA ASN A 121 7.77 -12.78 -6.42
C ASN A 121 7.28 -14.02 -5.65
N GLN A 122 6.89 -13.83 -4.39
CA GLN A 122 6.43 -14.90 -3.50
C GLN A 122 4.92 -15.12 -3.60
N ASN A 123 4.19 -14.20 -4.24
CA ASN A 123 2.73 -14.17 -4.28
C ASN A 123 2.11 -14.23 -2.87
N GLY A 124 2.73 -13.51 -1.92
CA GLY A 124 2.34 -13.52 -0.51
C GLY A 124 3.46 -13.07 0.43
N PHE A 125 3.18 -13.12 1.73
CA PHE A 125 4.06 -12.76 2.83
C PHE A 125 3.61 -13.49 4.11
N GLU A 126 4.50 -13.61 5.09
CA GLU A 126 4.13 -14.11 6.43
C GLU A 126 3.38 -13.02 7.21
N TYR A 127 2.30 -13.40 7.88
CA TYR A 127 1.46 -12.49 8.66
C TYR A 127 0.92 -13.18 9.90
N ASP A 128 0.85 -12.44 11.01
CA ASP A 128 0.18 -12.88 12.23
C ASP A 128 -1.34 -12.71 12.08
N ILE A 129 -2.03 -13.82 11.78
CA ILE A 129 -3.47 -13.82 11.53
C ILE A 129 -4.30 -13.44 12.76
N ASP A 130 -3.73 -13.51 13.97
CA ASP A 130 -4.44 -13.10 15.18
C ASP A 130 -4.67 -11.58 15.23
N ARG A 131 -4.01 -10.81 14.35
CA ARG A 131 -4.26 -9.37 14.13
C ARG A 131 -5.53 -9.09 13.33
N LEU A 132 -6.15 -10.09 12.70
CA LEU A 132 -7.41 -9.97 11.96
C LEU A 132 -8.61 -10.12 12.91
N VAL A 133 -8.90 -9.07 13.67
CA VAL A 133 -10.00 -9.01 14.65
C VAL A 133 -11.33 -8.50 14.07
#